data_AF-A0A117SLR8-F1
#
_entry.id   AF-A0A117SLR8-F1
#
_cell.length_a   1.000
_cell.length_b   1.000
_cell.length_c   1.000
_cell.angle_alpha   90.00
_cell.angle_beta   90.00
_cell.angle_gamma   90.00
#
_symmetry.space_group_name_H-M   'P 1'
#
loop_
_entity.id
_entity.type
_entity.pdbx_description
1 polymer ?
#
loop_
_entity_poly.entity_id
_entity_poly.type
_entity_poly.pdbx_seq_one_letter_code
_entity_poly.pdbx_strand_id
1 'polypeptide(L)'
;MSEKLTLARLDSFLDETCDSLRMDRDAAEFKEYVIAILFLKRLNDRFNLEREVRYNKLKAKGLSKPQIEDELERREVYRFFVPKIARWETVKLQTEELGSYLIEAFAEIELMNRGCLGLLSTVDFNKKSENGDNYISNADLVELIKDFDDLLLTDNHLDF
;
A
#
# COMPACT_ATOMS: atom_id res chain seq x y z
N MET A 1 20.05 -9.10 -13.30
CA MET A 1 20.02 -7.96 -12.37
C MET A 1 18.82 -7.14 -12.80
N SER A 2 17.73 -7.07 -12.01
CA SER A 2 16.67 -6.12 -12.37
C SER A 2 17.21 -4.71 -12.22
N GLU A 3 16.91 -3.84 -13.18
CA GLU A 3 17.27 -2.43 -13.09
C GLU A 3 16.57 -1.82 -11.88
N LYS A 4 17.29 -1.03 -11.09
CA LYS A 4 16.73 -0.32 -9.94
C LYS A 4 15.72 0.73 -10.42
N LEU A 5 14.69 0.97 -9.62
CA LEU A 5 13.72 2.03 -9.86
C LEU A 5 14.39 3.39 -9.59
N THR A 6 14.44 4.22 -10.63
CA THR A 6 14.99 5.57 -10.55
C THR A 6 13.93 6.57 -10.10
N LEU A 7 14.33 7.69 -9.48
CA LEU A 7 13.39 8.75 -9.12
C LEU A 7 12.62 9.26 -10.36
N ALA A 8 13.32 9.49 -11.47
CA ALA A 8 12.70 9.93 -12.72
C ALA A 8 11.65 8.93 -13.24
N ARG A 9 11.92 7.62 -13.11
CA ARG A 9 10.96 6.58 -13.51
C ARG A 9 9.75 6.52 -12.58
N LEU A 10 9.96 6.71 -11.28
CA LEU A 10 8.86 6.79 -10.32
C LEU A 10 8.00 8.03 -10.60
N ASP A 11 8.61 9.19 -10.82
CA ASP A 11 7.89 10.44 -11.13
C ASP A 11 7.08 10.28 -12.43
N SER A 12 7.67 9.76 -13.51
CA SER A 12 6.94 9.50 -14.76
C SER A 12 5.78 8.51 -14.56
N PHE A 13 5.98 7.44 -13.78
CA PHE A 13 4.90 6.51 -13.46
C PHE A 13 3.75 7.19 -12.71
N LEU A 14 4.06 8.01 -11.70
CA LEU A 14 3.05 8.71 -10.90
C LEU A 14 2.27 9.72 -11.75
N ASP A 15 2.95 10.44 -12.65
CA ASP A 15 2.32 11.35 -13.60
C ASP A 15 1.39 10.60 -14.57
N GLU A 16 1.86 9.49 -15.16
CA GLU A 16 1.07 8.65 -16.07
C GLU A 16 -0.17 8.06 -15.38
N THR A 17 -0.05 7.58 -14.14
CA THR A 17 -1.18 7.09 -13.34
C THR A 17 -2.15 8.21 -12.96
N CYS A 18 -1.66 9.42 -12.68
CA CYS A 18 -2.55 10.55 -12.44
C CYS A 18 -3.31 10.92 -13.71
N ASP A 19 -2.64 10.95 -14.87
CA ASP A 19 -3.26 11.28 -16.14
C ASP A 19 -4.30 10.24 -16.59
N SER A 20 -4.07 8.94 -16.33
CA SER A 20 -5.04 7.88 -16.65
C SER A 20 -6.33 8.00 -15.83
N LEU A 21 -6.21 8.30 -14.53
CA LEU A 21 -7.34 8.45 -13.62
C LEU A 21 -8.12 9.75 -13.84
N ARG A 22 -7.43 10.82 -14.27
CA ARG A 22 -7.98 12.17 -14.25
C ARG A 22 -9.11 12.39 -15.25
N MET A 23 -9.13 11.69 -16.39
CA MET A 23 -10.00 12.05 -17.54
C MET A 23 -10.09 13.59 -17.70
N ASP A 24 -11.25 14.20 -17.39
CA ASP A 24 -11.54 15.65 -17.46
C ASP A 24 -11.56 16.40 -16.09
N ARG A 25 -11.12 15.78 -14.99
CA ARG A 25 -11.23 16.32 -13.62
C ARG A 25 -9.94 17.02 -13.15
N ASP A 26 -9.96 17.71 -12.00
CA ASP A 26 -8.80 18.47 -11.50
C ASP A 26 -7.68 17.55 -10.95
N ALA A 27 -6.43 17.78 -11.34
CA ALA A 27 -5.27 16.93 -10.99
C ALA A 27 -4.91 16.98 -9.50
N ALA A 28 -5.19 18.09 -8.83
CA ALA A 28 -4.81 18.30 -7.44
C ALA A 28 -5.50 17.28 -6.50
N GLU A 29 -6.73 16.88 -6.81
CA GLU A 29 -7.52 15.99 -5.96
C GLU A 29 -7.19 14.50 -6.18
N PHE A 30 -6.73 14.10 -7.38
CA PHE A 30 -6.34 12.70 -7.63
C PHE A 30 -5.00 12.32 -7.00
N LYS A 31 -4.11 13.31 -6.88
CA LYS A 31 -2.77 13.14 -6.31
C LYS A 31 -2.82 12.52 -4.91
N GLU A 32 -3.83 12.86 -4.12
CA GLU A 32 -4.02 12.35 -2.77
C GLU A 32 -4.23 10.82 -2.76
N TYR A 33 -5.06 10.32 -3.67
CA TYR A 33 -5.33 8.88 -3.82
C TYR A 33 -4.10 8.12 -4.31
N VAL A 34 -3.41 8.64 -5.32
CA VAL A 34 -2.20 8.02 -5.87
C VAL A 34 -1.09 7.95 -4.80
N ILE A 35 -0.88 9.04 -4.04
CA ILE A 35 0.09 9.05 -2.94
C ILE A 35 -0.29 8.06 -1.84
N ALA A 36 -1.58 7.94 -1.50
CA ALA A 36 -2.04 7.00 -0.50
C ALA A 36 -1.78 5.54 -0.90
N ILE A 37 -2.06 5.17 -2.15
CA ILE A 37 -1.78 3.82 -2.66
C ILE A 37 -0.27 3.56 -2.77
N LEU A 38 0.51 4.55 -3.22
CA LEU A 38 1.99 4.49 -3.18
C LEU A 38 2.50 4.17 -1.78
N PHE A 39 1.96 4.87 -0.77
CA PHE A 39 2.35 4.65 0.62
C PHE A 39 1.97 3.24 1.10
N LEU A 40 0.76 2.79 0.80
CA LEU A 40 0.30 1.43 1.14
C LEU A 40 1.20 0.36 0.52
N LYS A 41 1.53 0.50 -0.78
CA LYS A 41 2.40 -0.42 -1.51
C LYS A 41 3.80 -0.44 -0.90
N ARG A 42 4.38 0.74 -0.66
CA ARG A 42 5.70 0.90 -0.03
C ARG A 42 5.77 0.25 1.35
N LEU A 43 4.74 0.46 2.17
CA LEU A 43 4.64 -0.11 3.50
C LEU A 43 4.62 -1.64 3.45
N ASN A 44 3.84 -2.19 2.53
CA ASN A 44 3.72 -3.62 2.30
C ASN A 44 5.02 -4.26 1.82
N ASP A 45 5.68 -3.67 0.82
CA ASP A 45 6.93 -4.20 0.27
C ASP A 45 8.04 -4.25 1.32
N ARG A 46 8.14 -3.18 2.13
CA ARG A 46 9.06 -3.14 3.26
C ARG A 46 8.71 -4.16 4.34
N PHE A 47 7.45 -4.27 4.71
CA PHE A 47 6.99 -5.24 5.71
C PHE A 47 7.28 -6.68 5.25
N ASN A 48 7.02 -7.01 3.99
CA ASN A 48 7.28 -8.33 3.41
C ASN A 48 8.78 -8.67 3.45
N LEU A 49 9.65 -7.71 3.12
CA LEU A 49 11.10 -7.89 3.22
C LEU A 49 11.55 -8.14 4.67
N GLU A 50 11.08 -7.33 5.63
CA GLU A 50 11.38 -7.53 7.06
C GLU A 50 10.87 -8.90 7.55
N ARG A 51 9.67 -9.30 7.13
CA ARG A 51 9.04 -10.59 7.45
C ARG A 51 9.82 -11.77 6.87
N GLU A 52 10.29 -11.69 5.62
CA GLU A 52 11.10 -12.73 4.98
C GLU A 52 12.46 -12.92 5.68
N VAL A 53 13.15 -11.81 5.98
CA VAL A 53 14.42 -11.85 6.72
C VAL A 53 14.22 -12.51 8.09
N ARG A 54 13.14 -12.16 8.80
CA ARG A 54 12.81 -12.76 10.09
C ARG A 54 12.44 -14.24 9.98
N TYR A 55 11.66 -14.61 8.96
CA TYR A 55 11.31 -16.01 8.67
C TYR A 55 12.57 -16.86 8.53
N ASN A 56 13.52 -16.41 7.70
CA ASN A 56 14.78 -17.13 7.46
C ASN A 56 15.63 -17.26 8.74
N LYS A 57 15.67 -16.23 9.59
CA LYS A 57 16.35 -16.28 10.89
C LYS A 57 15.70 -17.27 11.86
N LEU A 58 14.37 -17.29 11.95
CA LEU A 58 13.65 -18.20 12.85
C LEU A 58 13.72 -19.65 12.36
N LYS A 59 13.65 -19.87 11.05
CA LYS A 59 13.87 -21.17 10.41
C LYS A 59 15.28 -21.70 10.68
N ALA A 60 16.31 -20.85 10.58
CA ALA A 60 17.69 -21.22 10.89
C ALA A 60 17.90 -21.57 12.37
N LYS A 61 17.06 -21.03 13.27
CA LYS A 61 17.02 -21.39 14.70
C LYS A 61 16.28 -22.71 14.99
N GLY A 62 15.72 -23.37 13.97
CA GLY A 62 15.05 -24.66 14.11
C GLY A 62 13.61 -24.60 14.61
N LEU A 63 12.96 -23.43 14.56
CA LEU A 63 11.54 -23.32 14.93
C LEU A 63 10.66 -24.05 13.91
N SER A 64 9.55 -24.62 14.39
CA SER A 64 8.53 -25.21 13.53
C SER A 64 7.75 -24.13 12.76
N LYS A 65 7.16 -24.49 11.61
CA LYS A 65 6.37 -23.53 10.81
C LYS A 65 5.29 -22.78 11.60
N PRO A 66 4.48 -23.44 12.47
CA PRO A 66 3.48 -22.74 13.27
C PRO A 66 4.09 -21.71 14.23
N GLN A 67 5.19 -22.06 14.90
CA GLN A 67 5.89 -21.14 15.81
C GLN A 67 6.48 -19.94 15.07
N ILE A 68 6.99 -20.16 13.85
CA ILE A 68 7.49 -19.06 13.02
C ILE A 68 6.35 -18.12 12.67
N GLU A 69 5.20 -18.65 12.25
CA GLU A 69 4.05 -17.81 11.88
C GLU A 69 3.56 -16.99 13.08
N ASP A 70 3.43 -17.60 14.26
CA ASP A 70 3.07 -16.87 15.49
C ASP A 70 4.06 -15.74 15.79
N GLU A 71 5.37 -16.00 15.66
CA GLU A 71 6.42 -14.99 15.87
C GLU A 71 6.47 -13.90 14.79
N LEU A 72 5.99 -14.17 13.58
CA LEU A 72 5.91 -13.20 12.49
C LEU A 72 4.70 -12.29 12.59
N GLU A 73 3.69 -12.65 13.38
CA GLU A 73 2.49 -11.82 13.59
C GLU A 73 2.61 -10.91 14.83
N ARG A 74 3.72 -10.98 15.57
CA ARG A 74 3.99 -10.13 16.73
C ARG A 74 4.34 -8.71 16.29
N ARG A 75 3.41 -7.76 16.44
CA ARG A 75 3.58 -6.35 16.06
C ARG A 75 4.87 -5.72 16.57
N GLU A 76 5.26 -6.01 17.81
CA GLU A 76 6.42 -5.42 18.49
C GLU A 76 7.78 -5.73 17.85
N VAL A 77 7.83 -6.69 16.93
CA VAL A 77 9.07 -7.09 16.26
C VAL A 77 9.34 -6.31 14.98
N TYR A 78 8.40 -5.45 14.57
CA TYR A 78 8.50 -4.61 13.39
C TYR A 78 8.47 -3.12 13.78
N ARG A 79 9.14 -2.30 12.97
CA ARG A 79 9.01 -0.85 13.08
C ARG A 79 7.63 -0.38 12.60
N PHE A 80 7.18 -0.98 11.50
CA PHE A 80 5.84 -0.77 10.94
C PHE A 80 5.21 -2.14 10.70
N PHE A 81 4.08 -2.40 11.32
CA PHE A 81 3.34 -3.64 11.18
C PHE A 81 2.18 -3.46 10.20
N VAL A 82 2.06 -4.35 9.22
CA VAL A 82 0.93 -4.35 8.28
C VAL A 82 -0.09 -5.42 8.72
N PRO A 83 -1.28 -5.02 9.21
CA PRO A 83 -2.32 -5.96 9.60
C PRO A 83 -2.83 -6.72 8.38
N LYS A 84 -3.42 -7.91 8.62
CA LYS A 84 -3.85 -8.83 7.54
C LYS A 84 -4.78 -8.17 6.51
N ILE A 85 -5.72 -7.35 6.97
CA ILE A 85 -6.66 -6.60 6.11
C ILE A 85 -5.95 -5.60 5.19
N ALA A 86 -4.78 -5.08 5.58
CA ALA A 86 -4.05 -4.10 4.79
C ALA A 86 -2.86 -4.70 4.02
N ARG A 87 -2.75 -6.03 4.00
CA ARG A 87 -1.72 -6.72 3.20
C ARG A 87 -2.03 -6.56 1.73
N TRP A 88 -1.02 -6.26 0.94
CA TRP A 88 -1.16 -6.02 -0.50
C TRP A 88 -1.88 -7.17 -1.21
N GLU A 89 -1.49 -8.41 -0.88
CA GLU A 89 -2.12 -9.62 -1.40
C GLU A 89 -3.61 -9.76 -1.05
N THR A 90 -4.07 -9.13 0.04
CA THR A 90 -5.48 -9.11 0.43
C THR A 90 -6.23 -7.95 -0.21
N VAL A 91 -5.59 -6.78 -0.29
CA VAL A 91 -6.14 -5.57 -0.92
C VAL A 91 -6.40 -5.80 -2.41
N LYS A 92 -5.44 -6.38 -3.14
CA LYS A 92 -5.58 -6.62 -4.60
C LYS A 92 -6.67 -7.62 -4.99
N LEU A 93 -7.14 -8.42 -4.04
CA LEU A 93 -8.25 -9.35 -4.24
C LEU A 93 -9.62 -8.67 -4.05
N GLN A 94 -9.66 -7.47 -3.48
CA GLN A 94 -10.89 -6.72 -3.30
C GLN A 94 -11.27 -6.01 -4.60
N THR A 95 -12.46 -6.32 -5.11
CA THR A 95 -12.99 -5.72 -6.35
C THR A 95 -14.27 -4.92 -6.13
N GLU A 96 -14.85 -4.98 -4.93
CA GLU A 96 -16.11 -4.33 -4.56
C GLU A 96 -15.90 -3.47 -3.31
N GLU A 97 -16.58 -2.32 -3.27
CA GLU A 97 -16.51 -1.35 -2.16
C GLU A 97 -15.07 -1.03 -1.69
N LEU A 98 -14.12 -1.00 -2.65
CA LEU A 98 -12.69 -0.88 -2.38
C LEU A 98 -12.35 0.41 -1.60
N GLY A 99 -13.09 1.49 -1.84
CA GLY A 99 -12.90 2.74 -1.08
C GLY A 99 -13.14 2.56 0.42
N SER A 100 -14.27 1.95 0.79
CA SER A 100 -14.58 1.63 2.20
C SER A 100 -13.58 0.64 2.80
N TYR A 101 -13.17 -0.36 2.02
CA TYR A 101 -12.16 -1.33 2.43
C TYR A 101 -10.80 -0.66 2.73
N LEU A 102 -10.37 0.25 1.87
CA LEU A 102 -9.10 0.98 2.04
C LEU A 102 -9.14 1.87 3.29
N ILE A 103 -10.26 2.53 3.58
CA ILE A 103 -10.45 3.30 4.81
C ILE A 103 -10.27 2.41 6.04
N GLU A 104 -10.89 1.23 6.07
CA GLU A 104 -10.75 0.27 7.17
C GLU A 104 -9.31 -0.24 7.29
N ALA A 105 -8.69 -0.61 6.17
CA ALA A 105 -7.30 -1.08 6.13
C ALA A 105 -6.32 -0.02 6.65
N PHE A 106 -6.52 1.25 6.29
CA PHE A 106 -5.69 2.36 6.76
C PHE A 106 -5.89 2.65 8.24
N ALA A 107 -7.13 2.63 8.72
CA ALA A 107 -7.42 2.78 10.14
C ALA A 107 -6.73 1.69 10.99
N GLU A 108 -6.75 0.43 10.52
CA GLU A 108 -6.07 -0.67 11.19
C GLU A 108 -4.54 -0.54 11.14
N ILE A 109 -3.98 -0.07 10.02
CA ILE A 109 -2.55 0.28 9.94
C ILE A 109 -2.21 1.33 11.01
N GLU A 110 -2.96 2.42 11.09
CA GLU A 110 -2.69 3.48 12.07
C GLU A 110 -2.82 2.99 13.51
N LEU A 111 -3.85 2.18 13.80
CA LEU A 111 -4.08 1.59 15.11
C LEU A 111 -2.89 0.73 15.57
N MET A 112 -2.30 -0.06 14.67
CA MET A 112 -1.15 -0.92 14.95
C MET A 112 0.18 -0.15 15.01
N ASN A 113 0.23 1.05 14.41
CA ASN A 113 1.43 1.88 14.25
C ASN A 113 1.26 3.28 14.86
N ARG A 114 0.65 3.36 16.05
CA ARG A 114 0.34 4.62 16.74
C ARG A 114 1.52 5.59 16.77
N GLY A 115 1.27 6.82 16.31
CA GLY A 115 2.21 7.94 16.37
C GLY A 115 3.12 8.14 15.16
N CYS A 116 2.97 7.34 14.09
CA CYS A 116 3.93 7.38 12.97
C CYS A 116 3.34 7.70 11.58
N LEU A 117 2.03 7.56 11.36
CA LEU A 117 1.46 7.40 10.01
C LEU A 117 0.33 8.35 9.61
N GLY A 118 0.06 9.43 10.35
CA GLY A 118 -1.13 10.30 10.22
C GLY A 118 -1.41 10.99 8.88
N LEU A 119 -0.77 10.55 7.79
CA LEU A 119 -1.11 10.80 6.40
C LEU A 119 -2.19 9.84 5.86
N LEU A 120 -2.31 8.62 6.39
CA LEU A 120 -3.22 7.62 5.81
C LEU A 120 -4.70 7.91 6.12
N SER A 121 -4.99 8.48 7.29
CA SER A 121 -6.34 8.89 7.68
C SER A 121 -6.88 10.15 7.00
N THR A 122 -6.08 10.86 6.19
CA THR A 122 -6.53 12.12 5.56
C THR A 122 -7.26 11.92 4.25
N VAL A 123 -7.19 10.73 3.65
CA VAL A 123 -7.74 10.47 2.31
C VAL A 123 -9.13 9.85 2.42
N ASP A 124 -10.13 10.56 1.88
CA ASP A 124 -11.50 10.07 1.79
C ASP A 124 -11.75 9.42 0.42
N PHE A 125 -11.66 8.09 0.39
CA PHE A 125 -11.95 7.28 -0.82
C PHE A 125 -13.44 7.25 -1.19
N ASN A 126 -14.33 7.73 -0.31
CA ASN A 126 -15.76 7.82 -0.54
C ASN A 126 -16.22 9.27 -0.79
N LYS A 127 -15.27 10.20 -1.01
CA LYS A 127 -15.54 11.60 -1.33
C LYS A 127 -16.55 11.68 -2.48
N LYS A 128 -17.58 12.52 -2.30
CA LYS A 128 -18.59 12.78 -3.33
C LYS A 128 -18.29 14.08 -4.07
N SER A 129 -18.54 14.08 -5.37
CA SER A 129 -18.57 15.28 -6.20
C SER A 129 -19.85 16.09 -5.95
N GLU A 130 -19.91 17.31 -6.49
CA GLU A 130 -21.10 18.17 -6.43
C GLU A 130 -22.37 17.51 -6.98
N ASN A 131 -22.20 16.55 -7.90
CA ASN A 131 -23.29 15.83 -8.54
C ASN A 131 -23.75 14.58 -7.74
N GLY A 132 -23.11 14.27 -6.61
CA GLY A 132 -23.44 13.11 -5.75
C GLY A 132 -22.74 11.79 -6.14
N ASP A 133 -22.01 11.78 -7.25
CA ASP A 133 -21.17 10.67 -7.69
C ASP A 133 -19.87 10.59 -6.88
N ASN A 134 -19.28 9.41 -6.75
CA ASN A 134 -17.96 9.27 -6.14
C ASN A 134 -16.90 10.03 -6.96
N TYR A 135 -16.02 10.72 -6.24
CA TYR A 135 -14.92 11.46 -6.85
C TYR A 135 -13.88 10.54 -7.50
N ILE A 136 -13.65 9.38 -6.90
CA ILE A 136 -12.93 8.26 -7.51
C ILE A 136 -13.85 7.05 -7.56
N SER A 137 -14.01 6.44 -8.73
CA SER A 137 -14.88 5.29 -8.89
C SER A 137 -14.22 4.04 -8.29
N ASN A 138 -15.02 3.03 -7.95
CA ASN A 138 -14.47 1.74 -7.53
C ASN A 138 -13.62 1.10 -8.63
N ALA A 139 -13.99 1.30 -9.91
CA ALA A 139 -13.20 0.79 -11.03
C ALA A 139 -11.83 1.48 -11.11
N ASP A 140 -11.80 2.79 -10.90
CA ASP A 140 -10.57 3.60 -10.89
C ASP A 140 -9.63 3.14 -9.76
N LEU A 141 -10.17 2.85 -8.58
CA LEU A 141 -9.38 2.30 -7.47
C LEU A 141 -8.82 0.91 -7.79
N VAL A 142 -9.62 0.04 -8.44
CA VAL A 142 -9.16 -1.29 -8.84
C VAL A 142 -8.05 -1.20 -9.89
N GLU A 143 -8.16 -0.28 -10.83
CA GLU A 143 -7.12 -0.01 -11.83
C GLU A 143 -5.85 0.54 -11.16
N LEU A 144 -6.00 1.52 -10.26
CA LEU A 144 -4.90 2.07 -9.48
C LEU A 144 -4.15 1.00 -8.67
N ILE A 145 -4.85 0.07 -8.01
CA ILE A 145 -4.19 -1.05 -7.31
C ILE A 145 -3.42 -1.95 -8.27
N LYS A 146 -3.93 -2.19 -9.48
CA LYS A 146 -3.24 -3.01 -10.49
C LYS A 146 -1.99 -2.33 -11.01
N ASP A 147 -2.05 -1.03 -11.30
CA ASP A 147 -0.91 -0.26 -11.80
C ASP A 147 0.28 -0.34 -10.82
N PHE A 148 -0.01 -0.33 -9.52
CA PHE A 148 1.00 -0.43 -8.47
C PHE A 148 1.47 -1.86 -8.16
N ASP A 149 0.81 -2.91 -8.66
CA ASP A 149 1.17 -4.32 -8.34
C ASP A 149 2.56 -4.68 -8.89
N ASP A 150 2.89 -4.15 -10.06
CA ASP A 150 4.17 -4.38 -10.76
C ASP A 150 5.34 -3.55 -10.19
N LEU A 151 5.06 -2.57 -9.32
CA LEU A 151 6.10 -1.79 -8.68
C LEU A 151 6.72 -2.57 -7.51
N LEU A 152 8.04 -2.53 -7.40
CA LEU A 152 8.77 -3.04 -6.24
C LEU A 152 9.41 -1.88 -5.49
N LEU A 153 8.83 -1.50 -4.36
CA LEU A 153 9.24 -0.33 -3.60
C LEU A 153 10.07 -0.71 -2.36
N THR A 154 10.99 -1.68 -2.49
CA THR A 154 11.92 -2.05 -1.42
C THR A 154 13.20 -1.21 -1.47
N ASP A 155 13.82 -0.97 -0.31
CA ASP A 155 15.01 -0.10 -0.17
C ASP A 155 16.19 -0.54 -1.08
N ASN A 156 16.32 -1.84 -1.34
CA ASN A 156 17.35 -2.39 -2.21
C ASN A 156 17.05 -2.24 -3.72
N HIS A 157 15.80 -1.91 -4.07
CA HIS A 157 15.36 -1.72 -5.45
C HIS A 157 15.28 -0.25 -5.86
N LEU A 158 15.23 0.69 -4.92
CA LEU A 158 15.33 2.12 -5.19
C LEU A 158 16.79 2.54 -5.42
N ASP A 159 17.03 3.48 -6.34
CA ASP A 159 18.36 4.05 -6.61
C ASP A 159 18.66 5.37 -5.87
N PHE A 160 17.69 5.84 -5.06
CA PHE A 160 17.69 7.11 -4.33
C PHE A 160 17.40 6.94 -2.83
#